data_AF-A0A1Y1KUT2-F1
#
_entry.id   AF-A0A1Y1KUT2-F1
#
_cell.length_a   1.000
_cell.length_b   1.000
_cell.length_c   1.000
_cell.angle_alpha   90.00
_cell.angle_beta   90.00
_cell.angle_gamma   90.00
#
_symmetry.space_group_name_H-M   'P 1'
#
loop_
_entity.id
_entity.type
_entity.pdbx_description
1 polymer ?
#
loop_
_entity_poly.entity_id
_entity_poly.type
_entity_poly.pdbx_seq_one_letter_code
_entity_poly.pdbx_strand_id
1 'polypeptide(L)'
;AIGLWTLLRQAPACSIGAFLGASTWLPFASNLERIISLGGNVEEERPKAAAQGDEFDAFVSGMMISLQQEVVPHSLCQGKPKIFLGHGVDDAYVDVTLGRQARDVLSRAGFVVEWKEYSGAEEEGHWFQVPDEMDDMYRFIMDIMSQEKNREE
;
A
#
# COMPACT_ATOMS: atom_id res chain seq x y z
N ALA A 1 8.78 -3.81 -0.18
CA ALA A 1 9.13 -2.37 -0.32
C ALA A 1 8.83 -1.79 -1.71
N ILE A 2 9.53 -2.19 -2.79
CA ILE A 2 9.42 -1.53 -4.12
C ILE A 2 7.98 -1.59 -4.69
N GLY A 3 7.31 -2.74 -4.59
CA GLY A 3 5.94 -2.89 -5.08
C GLY A 3 4.93 -1.92 -4.45
N LEU A 4 5.07 -1.63 -3.15
CA LEU A 4 4.21 -0.66 -2.46
C LEU A 4 4.45 0.77 -2.94
N TRP A 5 5.71 1.11 -3.22
CA TRP A 5 6.03 2.40 -3.83
C TRP A 5 5.44 2.53 -5.24
N THR A 6 5.47 1.46 -6.05
CA THR A 6 4.83 1.47 -7.37
C THR A 6 3.33 1.76 -7.29
N LEU A 7 2.64 1.22 -6.29
CA LEU A 7 1.22 1.52 -6.06
C LEU A 7 0.98 3.01 -5.74
N LEU A 8 1.91 3.66 -5.03
CA LEU A 8 1.83 5.07 -4.66
C LEU A 8 2.29 6.02 -5.79
N ARG A 9 2.87 5.49 -6.87
CA ARG A 9 3.26 6.23 -8.08
C ARG A 9 2.12 6.25 -9.10
N GLN A 10 2.23 7.14 -10.09
CA GLN A 10 1.30 7.32 -11.24
C GLN A 10 0.42 6.10 -11.55
N ALA A 11 -0.88 6.33 -11.65
CA ALA A 11 -1.83 5.32 -12.10
C ALA A 11 -1.35 4.76 -13.46
N PRO A 12 -1.10 3.44 -13.57
CA PRO A 12 -0.68 2.87 -14.85
C PRO A 12 -1.74 3.12 -15.93
N ALA A 13 -1.31 3.19 -17.19
CA ALA A 13 -2.20 3.37 -18.35
C ALA A 13 -3.27 2.27 -18.47
N CYS A 14 -3.11 1.17 -17.73
CA CYS A 14 -4.08 0.12 -17.50
C CYS A 14 -4.19 -0.16 -15.99
N SER A 15 -5.37 -0.55 -15.51
CA SER A 15 -5.58 -0.87 -14.10
C SER A 15 -4.95 -2.21 -13.74
N ILE A 16 -4.12 -2.23 -12.69
CA ILE A 16 -3.72 -3.48 -12.04
C ILE A 16 -4.99 -4.07 -11.38
N GLY A 17 -5.31 -5.33 -11.66
CA GLY A 17 -6.48 -5.98 -11.04
C GLY A 17 -6.31 -6.14 -9.53
N ALA A 18 -5.16 -6.67 -9.10
CA ALA A 18 -4.83 -6.84 -7.70
C ALA A 18 -3.32 -6.84 -7.42
N PHE A 19 -2.96 -6.58 -6.16
CA PHE A 19 -1.59 -6.65 -5.65
C PHE A 19 -1.57 -7.57 -4.42
N LEU A 20 -0.58 -8.47 -4.34
CA LEU A 20 -0.33 -9.33 -3.19
C LEU A 20 1.08 -9.07 -2.67
N GLY A 21 1.23 -8.94 -1.36
CA GLY A 21 2.52 -8.82 -0.70
C GLY A 21 2.59 -9.62 0.60
N ALA A 22 3.77 -10.14 0.91
CA ALA A 22 4.08 -10.80 2.18
C ALA A 22 5.28 -10.11 2.84
N SER A 23 5.33 -10.13 4.17
CA SER A 23 6.40 -9.58 5.01
C SER A 23 6.79 -8.16 4.61
N THR A 24 5.77 -7.34 4.32
CA THR A 24 5.96 -6.05 3.66
C THR A 24 6.34 -4.94 4.64
N TRP A 25 7.08 -3.96 4.11
CA TRP A 25 7.32 -2.69 4.79
C TRP A 25 7.44 -1.57 3.74
N LEU A 26 7.26 -0.33 4.19
CA LEU A 26 7.22 0.86 3.34
C LEU A 26 8.30 1.87 3.73
N PRO A 27 9.30 2.12 2.86
CA PRO A 27 10.25 3.20 3.06
C PRO A 27 9.56 4.56 3.17
N PHE A 28 10.02 5.41 4.08
CA PHE A 28 9.48 6.76 4.33
C PHE A 28 8.00 6.80 4.74
N ALA A 29 7.48 5.74 5.35
CA ALA A 29 6.08 5.66 5.79
C ALA A 29 5.66 6.88 6.63
N SER A 30 6.49 7.35 7.55
CA SER A 30 6.19 8.54 8.37
C SER A 30 6.06 9.83 7.56
N ASN A 31 6.87 9.99 6.50
CA ASN A 31 6.73 11.13 5.57
C ASN A 31 5.44 11.00 4.76
N LEU A 32 5.13 9.79 4.26
CA LEU A 32 3.91 9.51 3.52
C LEU A 32 2.65 9.78 4.36
N GLU A 33 2.62 9.33 5.61
CA GLU A 33 1.52 9.62 6.54
C GLU A 33 1.31 11.13 6.68
N ARG A 34 2.39 11.90 6.87
CA ARG A 34 2.32 13.35 6.98
C ARG A 34 1.79 13.99 5.69
N ILE A 35 2.32 13.61 4.54
CA ILE A 35 1.93 14.17 3.24
C ILE A 35 0.47 13.84 2.92
N ILE A 36 0.05 12.58 3.09
CA ILE A 36 -1.33 12.13 2.84
C ILE A 36 -2.31 12.82 3.79
N SER A 37 -1.94 13.01 5.06
CA SER A 37 -2.81 13.67 6.05
C SER A 37 -2.98 15.19 5.81
N LEU A 38 -2.05 15.82 5.09
CA LEU A 38 -2.06 17.27 4.84
C LEU A 38 -2.89 17.71 3.62
N GLY A 39 -3.39 16.77 2.81
CA GLY A 39 -4.62 16.95 2.03
C GLY A 39 -4.80 18.20 1.14
N GLY A 40 -3.74 18.85 0.65
CA GLY A 40 -3.84 19.87 -0.42
C GLY A 40 -3.98 21.34 -0.02
N ASN A 41 -3.86 21.72 1.26
CA ASN A 41 -3.74 23.14 1.65
C ASN A 41 -2.31 23.45 2.12
N VAL A 42 -1.45 23.80 1.16
CA VAL A 42 -0.19 24.47 1.45
C VAL A 42 -0.47 25.96 1.52
N GLU A 43 -1.03 26.43 2.64
CA GLU A 43 -0.99 27.82 3.11
C GLU A 43 -1.85 27.91 4.37
N GLU A 44 -1.26 27.59 5.52
CA GLU A 44 -1.30 28.44 6.74
C GLU A 44 -0.75 27.65 7.95
N GLU A 45 0.26 28.27 8.56
CA GLU A 45 0.81 28.02 9.90
C GLU A 45 1.43 26.64 10.22
N ARG A 46 2.74 26.48 9.95
CA ARG A 46 3.57 25.47 10.62
C ARG A 46 4.66 26.08 11.50
N PRO A 47 4.84 25.64 12.76
CA PRO A 47 5.90 26.13 13.65
C PRO A 47 7.30 25.74 13.15
N LYS A 48 8.27 26.64 13.36
CA LYS A 48 9.67 26.61 12.86
C LYS A 48 10.55 25.42 13.31
N ALA A 49 10.00 24.39 13.95
CA ALA A 49 10.76 23.21 14.39
C ALA A 49 10.94 22.13 13.28
N ALA A 50 10.31 22.30 12.11
CA ALA A 50 10.23 21.28 11.05
C ALA A 50 11.30 21.36 9.94
N ALA A 51 12.36 22.15 10.11
CA ALA A 51 13.31 22.47 9.02
C ALA A 51 14.08 21.26 8.42
N GLN A 52 14.21 20.13 9.14
CA GLN A 52 14.85 18.91 8.60
C GLN A 52 13.87 17.92 7.96
N GLY A 53 12.58 17.97 8.33
CA GLY A 53 11.54 17.12 7.72
C GLY A 53 11.20 17.56 6.31
N ASP A 54 11.48 18.82 5.98
CA ASP A 54 11.04 19.50 4.77
C ASP A 54 11.74 19.00 3.50
N GLU A 55 13.05 18.67 3.56
CA GLU A 55 13.79 18.15 2.40
C GLU A 55 13.37 16.73 2.04
N PHE A 56 13.25 15.85 3.04
CA PHE A 56 12.78 14.47 2.82
C PHE A 56 11.30 14.45 2.42
N ASP A 57 10.47 15.34 2.97
CA ASP A 57 9.08 15.48 2.54
C ASP A 57 8.97 15.98 1.11
N ALA A 58 9.80 16.95 0.70
CA ALA A 58 9.84 17.42 -0.68
C ALA A 58 10.26 16.29 -1.64
N PHE A 59 11.27 15.50 -1.25
CA PHE A 59 11.70 14.32 -2.01
C PHE A 59 10.59 13.27 -2.13
N VAL A 60 9.96 12.88 -1.01
CA VAL A 60 8.85 11.91 -0.96
C VAL A 60 7.62 12.42 -1.71
N SER A 61 7.30 13.70 -1.59
CA SER A 61 6.22 14.36 -2.34
C SER A 61 6.50 14.37 -3.84
N GLY A 62 7.75 14.67 -4.25
CA GLY A 62 8.20 14.56 -5.65
C GLY A 62 8.07 13.14 -6.18
N MET A 63 8.35 12.15 -5.32
CA MET A 63 8.07 10.75 -5.59
C MET A 63 6.59 10.38 -5.50
N MET A 64 5.68 11.23 -5.04
CA MET A 64 4.23 10.95 -5.10
C MET A 64 3.47 11.77 -6.15
N ILE A 65 4.17 12.65 -6.88
CA ILE A 65 3.57 13.44 -7.96
C ILE A 65 2.75 12.48 -8.85
N SER A 66 1.43 12.75 -8.85
CA SER A 66 0.31 12.06 -9.50
C SER A 66 -0.75 11.36 -8.63
N LEU A 67 -0.69 11.40 -7.29
CA LEU A 67 -1.92 11.20 -6.49
C LEU A 67 -2.90 12.39 -6.60
N GLN A 68 -2.42 13.55 -7.09
CA GLN A 68 -3.16 14.81 -7.13
C GLN A 68 -3.64 15.25 -8.53
N GLN A 69 -3.36 14.47 -9.58
CA GLN A 69 -3.69 14.87 -10.96
C GLN A 69 -4.77 13.96 -11.56
N GLU A 70 -6.03 14.29 -11.27
CA GLU A 70 -7.20 13.75 -11.97
C GLU A 70 -7.28 14.31 -13.41
N VAL A 71 -6.43 13.85 -14.33
CA VAL A 71 -6.60 14.18 -15.75
C VAL A 71 -6.18 13.01 -16.65
N VAL A 72 -6.98 11.93 -16.67
CA VAL A 72 -6.95 10.96 -17.79
C VAL A 72 -8.40 10.59 -18.16
N PRO A 73 -8.80 10.62 -19.44
CA PRO A 73 -10.17 10.33 -19.86
C PRO A 73 -10.58 8.90 -19.48
N HIS A 74 -11.58 8.79 -18.61
CA HIS A 74 -12.29 7.57 -18.24
C HIS A 74 -12.79 6.82 -19.48
N SER A 75 -12.20 5.68 -19.82
CA SER A 75 -12.91 4.63 -20.57
C SER A 75 -12.27 3.25 -20.57
N LEU A 76 -11.01 3.08 -20.11
CA LEU A 76 -10.37 1.75 -20.06
C LEU A 76 -9.72 1.38 -18.72
N CYS A 77 -9.53 2.33 -17.80
CA CYS A 77 -8.84 2.07 -16.53
C CYS A 77 -9.85 1.86 -15.41
N GLN A 78 -9.99 0.61 -14.96
CA GLN A 78 -10.81 0.28 -13.80
C GLN A 78 -10.12 0.79 -12.50
N GLY A 79 -10.86 0.87 -11.39
CA GLY A 79 -10.43 1.57 -10.16
C GLY A 79 -9.12 1.11 -9.51
N LYS A 80 -8.77 1.67 -8.36
CA LYS A 80 -7.55 1.30 -7.61
C LYS A 80 -7.50 -0.22 -7.38
N PRO A 81 -6.32 -0.87 -7.52
CA PRO A 81 -6.18 -2.29 -7.29
C PRO A 81 -6.61 -2.66 -5.88
N LYS A 82 -7.19 -3.85 -5.74
CA LYS A 82 -7.34 -4.49 -4.43
C LYS A 82 -5.98 -4.99 -3.95
N ILE A 83 -5.71 -4.86 -2.66
CA ILE A 83 -4.42 -5.20 -2.07
C ILE A 83 -4.61 -6.26 -1.00
N PHE A 84 -3.81 -7.32 -1.04
CA PHE A 84 -3.64 -8.27 0.05
C PHE A 84 -2.24 -8.13 0.63
N LEU A 85 -2.12 -8.06 1.96
CA LEU A 85 -0.87 -8.03 2.69
C LEU A 85 -0.88 -9.07 3.82
N GLY A 86 0.04 -10.02 3.76
CA GLY A 86 0.33 -10.99 4.82
C GLY A 86 1.64 -10.66 5.56
N HIS A 87 1.73 -11.01 6.85
CA HIS A 87 2.96 -10.79 7.63
C HIS A 87 3.06 -11.72 8.85
N GLY A 88 4.24 -12.27 9.13
CA GLY A 88 4.52 -13.01 10.36
C GLY A 88 4.61 -12.10 11.59
N VAL A 89 3.86 -12.37 12.65
CA VAL A 89 3.98 -11.63 13.94
C VAL A 89 5.29 -11.93 14.65
N ASP A 90 5.91 -13.06 14.31
CA ASP A 90 7.19 -13.56 14.79
C ASP A 90 8.31 -13.42 13.75
N ASP A 91 8.10 -12.63 12.68
CA ASP A 91 9.11 -12.32 11.67
C ASP A 91 10.36 -11.67 12.30
N ALA A 92 11.47 -12.40 12.25
CA ALA A 92 12.74 -11.97 12.85
C ALA A 92 13.49 -10.90 12.04
N TYR A 93 13.11 -10.66 10.78
CA TYR A 93 13.83 -9.79 9.84
C TYR A 93 13.11 -8.47 9.59
N VAL A 94 11.78 -8.51 9.50
CA VAL A 94 10.92 -7.35 9.27
C VAL A 94 9.84 -7.31 10.33
N ASP A 95 10.00 -6.40 11.29
CA ASP A 95 9.02 -6.23 12.36
C ASP A 95 7.61 -5.97 11.80
N VAL A 96 6.64 -6.76 12.28
CA VAL A 96 5.23 -6.69 11.86
C VAL A 96 4.63 -5.28 12.00
N THR A 97 5.14 -4.46 12.91
CA THR A 97 4.72 -3.05 13.05
C THR A 97 4.99 -2.23 11.79
N LEU A 98 6.05 -2.53 11.03
CA LEU A 98 6.33 -1.87 9.75
C LEU A 98 5.32 -2.26 8.67
N GLY A 99 4.87 -3.51 8.67
CA GLY A 99 3.80 -3.98 7.78
C GLY A 99 2.45 -3.37 8.13
N ARG A 100 2.12 -3.29 9.42
CA ARG A 100 0.94 -2.56 9.91
C ARG A 100 0.98 -1.09 9.51
N GLN A 101 2.15 -0.43 9.60
CA GLN A 101 2.31 0.94 9.14
C GLN A 101 2.10 1.08 7.63
N ALA A 102 2.66 0.15 6.84
CA ALA A 102 2.46 0.12 5.39
C ALA A 102 0.97 -0.02 5.01
N ARG A 103 0.25 -0.93 5.66
CA ARG A 103 -1.21 -1.09 5.52
C ARG A 103 -1.94 0.22 5.81
N ASP A 104 -1.59 0.91 6.89
CA ASP A 104 -2.26 2.14 7.30
C ASP A 104 -2.01 3.27 6.30
N VAL A 105 -0.78 3.40 5.80
CA VAL A 105 -0.44 4.36 4.74
C VAL A 105 -1.24 4.11 3.46
N LEU A 106 -1.29 2.86 2.99
CA LEU A 106 -2.04 2.50 1.78
C LEU A 106 -3.54 2.71 1.96
N SER A 107 -4.08 2.39 3.13
CA SER A 107 -5.50 2.61 3.44
C SER A 107 -5.83 4.11 3.42
N ARG A 108 -4.97 4.96 4.02
CA ARG A 108 -5.12 6.43 3.97
C ARG A 108 -4.94 7.00 2.57
N ALA A 109 -4.11 6.37 1.73
CA ALA A 109 -4.00 6.71 0.31
C ALA A 109 -5.22 6.25 -0.51
N GLY A 110 -6.22 5.62 0.12
CA GLY A 110 -7.51 5.24 -0.47
C GLY A 110 -7.50 3.91 -1.23
N PHE A 111 -6.54 3.02 -0.94
CA PHE A 111 -6.61 1.63 -1.40
C PHE A 111 -7.49 0.78 -0.48
N VAL A 112 -8.08 -0.28 -1.02
CA VAL A 112 -8.73 -1.33 -0.22
C VAL A 112 -7.68 -2.40 0.08
N VAL A 113 -7.29 -2.50 1.36
CA VAL A 113 -6.23 -3.39 1.82
C VAL A 113 -6.83 -4.47 2.73
N GLU A 114 -6.71 -5.72 2.32
CA GLU A 114 -6.89 -6.89 3.18
C GLU A 114 -5.56 -7.18 3.89
N TRP A 115 -5.61 -7.27 5.22
CA TRP A 115 -4.44 -7.47 6.08
C TRP A 115 -4.61 -8.73 6.91
N LYS A 116 -3.61 -9.61 6.87
CA LYS A 116 -3.57 -10.84 7.64
C LYS A 116 -2.23 -10.99 8.35
N GLU A 117 -2.28 -11.52 9.55
CA GLU A 117 -1.10 -11.79 10.37
C GLU A 117 -1.05 -13.27 10.70
N TYR A 118 0.15 -13.83 10.68
CA TYR A 118 0.39 -15.25 10.87
C TYR A 118 1.49 -15.46 11.91
N SER A 119 1.59 -16.68 12.46
CA SER A 119 2.67 -17.06 13.37
C SER A 119 3.22 -18.43 13.01
N GLY A 120 4.50 -18.67 13.26
CA GLY A 120 5.13 -19.96 13.03
C GLY A 120 5.38 -20.27 11.56
N ALA A 121 5.56 -19.24 10.73
CA ALA A 121 6.04 -19.44 9.36
C ALA A 121 7.52 -19.90 9.36
N GLU A 122 7.93 -20.54 8.27
CA GLU A 122 9.32 -20.92 8.05
C GLU A 122 10.23 -19.66 7.95
N GLU A 123 11.55 -19.86 7.95
CA GLU A 123 12.55 -18.77 7.92
C GLU A 123 12.33 -17.75 9.05
N GLU A 124 12.23 -18.24 10.29
CA GLU A 124 12.00 -17.43 11.49
C GLU A 124 10.83 -16.45 11.35
N GLY A 125 9.69 -16.93 10.82
CA GLY A 125 8.48 -16.14 10.66
C GLY A 125 8.46 -15.24 9.41
N HIS A 126 9.53 -15.19 8.61
CA HIS A 126 9.63 -14.29 7.45
C HIS A 126 9.09 -14.89 6.16
N TRP A 127 9.05 -16.22 6.04
CA TRP A 127 8.50 -16.90 4.88
C TRP A 127 6.97 -16.86 4.88
N PHE A 128 6.37 -17.36 3.80
CA PHE A 128 4.92 -17.56 3.75
C PHE A 128 4.48 -18.56 4.83
N GLN A 129 3.42 -18.24 5.55
CA GLN A 129 2.81 -19.22 6.44
C GLN A 129 2.02 -20.24 5.61
N VAL A 130 2.35 -21.51 5.78
CA VAL A 130 1.66 -22.61 5.10
C VAL A 130 0.96 -23.46 6.16
N PRO A 131 -0.33 -23.80 5.99
CA PRO A 131 -1.15 -23.57 4.78
C PRO A 131 -1.92 -22.24 4.74
N ASP A 132 -2.06 -21.53 5.86
CA ASP A 132 -3.12 -20.53 6.02
C ASP A 132 -2.92 -19.27 5.16
N GLU A 133 -1.69 -18.74 5.05
CA GLU A 133 -1.43 -17.55 4.21
C GLU A 133 -1.63 -17.85 2.73
N MET A 134 -1.18 -19.02 2.27
CA MET A 134 -1.37 -19.45 0.89
C MET A 134 -2.84 -19.64 0.54
N ASP A 135 -3.60 -20.23 1.45
CA ASP A 135 -5.04 -20.41 1.32
C ASP A 135 -5.80 -19.07 1.27
N ASP A 136 -5.41 -18.12 2.10
CA ASP A 136 -6.01 -16.77 2.11
C ASP A 136 -5.67 -15.99 0.83
N MET A 137 -4.42 -16.08 0.33
CA MET A 137 -4.05 -15.53 -0.98
C MET A 137 -4.88 -16.12 -2.11
N TYR A 138 -5.12 -17.45 -2.09
CA TYR A 138 -5.96 -18.11 -3.08
C TYR A 138 -7.40 -17.61 -3.02
N ARG A 139 -8.01 -17.53 -1.82
CA ARG A 139 -9.37 -17.00 -1.63
C ARG A 139 -9.49 -15.57 -2.15
N PHE A 140 -8.53 -14.71 -1.80
CA PHE A 140 -8.48 -13.33 -2.27
C PHE A 140 -8.52 -13.23 -3.80
N ILE A 141 -7.70 -14.02 -4.51
CA ILE A 141 -7.69 -14.04 -5.98
C ILE A 141 -9.04 -14.52 -6.54
N MET A 142 -9.62 -15.59 -5.97
CA MET A 142 -10.91 -16.12 -6.41
C MET A 142 -12.05 -15.13 -6.21
N ASP A 143 -12.04 -14.37 -5.12
CA ASP A 143 -13.04 -13.34 -4.84
C ASP A 143 -12.94 -12.18 -5.84
N ILE A 144 -11.73 -11.81 -6.25
CA ILE A 144 -11.52 -10.79 -7.28
C ILE A 144 -12.09 -11.25 -8.63
N MET A 145 -11.69 -12.45 -9.06
CA MET A 145 -12.14 -13.00 -10.35
C MET A 145 -13.67 -13.19 -10.41
N SER A 146 -14.27 -13.60 -9.30
CA SER A 146 -15.73 -13.77 -9.22
C SER A 146 -16.47 -12.42 -9.31
N GLN A 147 -15.90 -11.36 -8.71
CA GLN A 147 -16.47 -10.01 -8.79
C GLN A 147 -16.32 -9.38 -10.16
N GLU A 148 -15.24 -9.67 -10.88
CA GLU A 148 -15.07 -9.23 -12.27
C GLU A 148 -16.12 -9.86 -13.19
N LYS A 149 -16.32 -11.18 -13.09
CA LYS A 149 -17.34 -11.89 -13.88
C LYS A 149 -18.74 -11.30 -13.70
N ASN A 150 -19.13 -10.99 -12.46
CA ASN A 150 -20.44 -10.40 -12.15
C ASN A 150 -20.60 -8.96 -12.65
N ARG A 151 -19.53 -8.27 -13.06
CA ARG A 151 -19.60 -6.91 -13.64
C ARG A 151 -19.77 -6.91 -15.15
N GLU A 152 -19.54 -8.06 -15.80
CA GLU A 152 -19.64 -8.23 -17.25
C GLU A 152 -21.01 -8.81 -17.70
N GLU A 153 -21.80 -9.34 -16.77
CA GLU A 153 -23.17 -9.84 -16.95
C GLU A 153 -24.23 -8.76 -16.70
#